data_AF-A0A365Y091-F1
#
_entry.id   AF-A0A365Y091-F1
#
_cell.length_a   1.000
_cell.length_b   1.000
_cell.length_c   1.000
_cell.angle_alpha   90.00
_cell.angle_beta   90.00
_cell.angle_gamma   90.00
#
_symmetry.space_group_name_H-M   'P 1'
#
loop_
_entity.id
_entity.type
_entity.pdbx_description
1 polymer ?
#
loop_
_entity_poly.entity_id
_entity_poly.type
_entity_poly.pdbx_seq_one_letter_code
_entity_poly.pdbx_strand_id
1 'polypeptide(L)'
;MYESGSHNDKPAQWLGFKLNHKTLYEPINLIIVDTLSTSENASRTLMEKRFGTAGFNARPGHTAAYKGKMDNQDFTQLPDTSSNKAFSNYLWTFTNDHARLFGPYLKDGIYFWIGAASRERGLSHEYVTFKAAEKEFEDKLVKFAAVKRLGCYNLHNTQNNETDTTGDHDGFAVVLQIR
;
A
#
# COMPACT_ATOMS: atom_id res chain seq x y z
N MET A 1 8.37 -0.71 -2.52
CA MET A 1 7.76 0.33 -3.37
C MET A 1 8.84 1.33 -3.74
N TYR A 2 8.82 1.88 -4.95
CA TYR A 2 9.77 2.89 -5.43
C TYR A 2 9.05 3.87 -6.36
N GLU A 3 9.62 5.06 -6.54
CA GLU A 3 9.10 6.06 -7.46
C GLU A 3 9.37 5.68 -8.92
N SER A 4 8.41 5.95 -9.82
CA SER A 4 8.56 5.72 -11.25
C SER A 4 9.65 6.63 -11.81
N GLY A 5 10.63 6.03 -12.49
CA GLY A 5 11.78 6.77 -13.02
C GLY A 5 12.97 6.87 -12.06
N SER A 6 12.87 6.31 -10.85
CA SER A 6 14.05 6.15 -10.00
C SER A 6 15.08 5.22 -10.67
N HIS A 7 16.32 5.69 -10.78
CA HIS A 7 17.44 4.84 -11.17
C HIS A 7 17.81 3.93 -9.99
N ASN A 8 18.01 2.63 -10.25
CA ASN A 8 18.44 1.60 -9.29
C ASN A 8 17.41 1.16 -8.23
N ASP A 9 16.10 1.23 -8.51
CA ASP A 9 15.04 0.71 -7.62
C ASP A 9 15.08 1.25 -6.18
N LYS A 10 15.51 2.51 -6.01
CA LYS A 10 15.59 3.12 -4.67
C LYS A 10 14.21 3.12 -4.01
N PRO A 11 14.07 2.64 -2.76
CA PRO A 11 12.79 2.64 -2.07
C PRO A 11 12.19 4.05 -1.99
N ALA A 12 10.85 4.13 -2.08
CA ALA A 12 10.13 5.39 -2.03
C ALA A 12 10.32 6.08 -0.68
N GLN A 13 10.64 7.37 -0.73
CA GLN A 13 10.78 8.21 0.45
C GLN A 13 9.49 8.98 0.71
N TRP A 14 9.21 9.25 1.98
CA TRP A 14 8.07 10.07 2.38
C TRP A 14 8.32 11.56 2.05
N LEU A 15 8.34 11.94 0.77
CA LEU A 15 8.53 13.33 0.33
C LEU A 15 9.79 14.01 0.91
N GLY A 16 10.86 13.23 1.14
CA GLY A 16 12.08 13.71 1.78
C GLY A 16 11.97 13.98 3.29
N PHE A 17 10.85 13.63 3.92
CA PHE A 17 10.61 13.77 5.36
C PHE A 17 11.66 13.03 6.19
N LYS A 18 12.00 13.63 7.33
CA LYS A 18 12.96 13.09 8.28
C LYS A 18 12.28 12.78 9.61
N LEU A 19 12.18 11.50 9.95
CA LEU A 19 11.72 11.04 11.26
C LEU A 19 12.94 10.89 12.18
N ASN A 20 13.03 11.71 13.23
CA ASN A 20 14.18 11.70 14.15
C ASN A 20 15.53 11.81 13.40
N HIS A 21 15.62 12.75 12.44
CA HIS A 21 16.77 12.98 11.55
C HIS A 21 17.06 11.88 10.51
N LYS A 22 16.27 10.80 10.46
CA LYS A 22 16.43 9.69 9.51
C LYS A 22 15.48 9.82 8.33
N THR A 23 15.93 9.48 7.12
CA THR A 23 15.06 9.34 5.94
C THR A 23 13.96 8.34 6.21
N LEU A 24 12.71 8.76 6.07
CA LEU A 24 11.57 7.85 6.19
C LEU A 24 11.27 7.19 4.85
N TYR A 25 11.35 5.86 4.81
CA TYR A 25 10.97 5.05 3.66
C TYR A 25 9.59 4.40 3.86
N GLU A 26 8.84 4.31 2.77
CA GLU A 26 7.50 3.72 2.75
C GLU A 26 7.55 2.19 2.53
N PRO A 27 7.15 1.39 3.53
CA PRO A 27 7.23 -0.07 3.46
C PRO A 27 6.02 -0.68 2.73
N ILE A 28 6.21 -1.91 2.23
CA ILE A 28 5.09 -2.78 1.85
C ILE A 28 4.58 -3.45 3.13
N ASN A 29 3.31 -3.27 3.44
CA ASN A 29 2.65 -3.82 4.63
C ASN A 29 1.32 -4.51 4.32
N LEU A 30 0.91 -4.60 3.06
CA LEU A 30 -0.24 -5.40 2.63
C LEU A 30 0.19 -6.45 1.61
N ILE A 31 -0.32 -7.67 1.75
CA ILE A 31 -0.36 -8.69 0.69
C ILE A 31 -1.81 -9.10 0.51
N ILE A 32 -2.33 -9.01 -0.72
CA ILE A 32 -3.70 -9.39 -1.03
C ILE A 32 -3.70 -10.52 -2.06
N VAL A 33 -4.43 -11.57 -1.75
CA VAL A 33 -4.58 -12.79 -2.54
C VAL A 33 -5.98 -12.78 -3.14
N ASP A 34 -6.03 -12.77 -4.47
CA ASP A 34 -7.25 -12.84 -5.26
C ASP A 34 -7.33 -14.21 -5.93
N THR A 35 -8.22 -15.05 -5.38
CA THR A 35 -8.51 -16.39 -5.88
C THR A 35 -9.78 -16.44 -6.74
N LEU A 36 -10.39 -15.29 -7.05
CA LEU A 36 -11.69 -15.21 -7.72
C LEU A 36 -11.56 -14.74 -9.17
N SER A 37 -10.62 -13.83 -9.42
CA SER A 37 -10.47 -13.23 -10.75
C SER A 37 -9.81 -14.19 -11.72
N THR A 38 -10.31 -14.18 -12.95
CA THR A 38 -9.80 -15.00 -14.08
C THR A 38 -9.02 -14.18 -15.11
N SER A 39 -8.87 -12.87 -14.87
CA SER A 39 -8.09 -11.96 -15.69
C SER A 39 -7.53 -10.81 -14.84
N GLU A 40 -6.48 -10.16 -15.32
CA GLU A 40 -5.88 -9.01 -14.64
C GLU A 40 -6.89 -7.88 -14.46
N ASN A 41 -7.67 -7.56 -15.50
CA ASN A 41 -8.71 -6.53 -15.42
C ASN A 41 -9.79 -6.86 -14.39
N ALA A 42 -10.23 -8.12 -14.33
CA ALA A 42 -11.17 -8.56 -13.29
C ALA A 42 -10.58 -8.36 -11.88
N SER A 43 -9.29 -8.67 -11.70
CA SER A 43 -8.59 -8.48 -10.43
C SER A 43 -8.49 -7.00 -10.04
N ARG A 44 -8.14 -6.12 -10.99
CA ARG A 44 -8.11 -4.66 -10.77
C ARG A 44 -9.48 -4.15 -10.32
N THR A 45 -10.53 -4.45 -11.08
CA THR A 45 -11.91 -4.04 -10.75
C THR A 45 -12.37 -4.60 -9.40
N LEU A 46 -11.97 -5.83 -9.07
CA LEU A 46 -12.27 -6.44 -7.79
C LEU A 46 -11.58 -5.71 -6.63
N MET A 47 -10.31 -5.33 -6.76
CA MET A 47 -9.59 -4.52 -5.74
C MET A 47 -10.30 -3.19 -5.49
N GLU A 48 -10.59 -2.44 -6.55
CA GLU A 48 -11.30 -1.15 -6.44
C GLU A 48 -12.64 -1.31 -5.73
N LYS A 49 -13.40 -2.33 -6.10
CA LYS A 49 -14.68 -2.65 -5.47
C LYS A 49 -14.51 -2.99 -3.99
N ARG A 50 -13.55 -3.84 -3.62
CA ARG A 50 -13.35 -4.25 -2.21
C ARG A 50 -12.88 -3.09 -1.35
N PHE A 51 -11.93 -2.30 -1.82
CA PHE A 51 -11.43 -1.12 -1.11
C PHE A 51 -12.54 -0.07 -0.96
N GLY A 52 -13.30 0.21 -2.03
CA GLY A 52 -14.46 1.11 -1.97
C GLY A 52 -15.53 0.62 -1.00
N THR A 53 -15.85 -0.68 -0.99
CA THR A 53 -16.82 -1.28 -0.04
C THR A 53 -16.35 -1.15 1.42
N ALA A 54 -15.04 -1.22 1.66
CA ALA A 54 -14.44 -1.00 2.98
C ALA A 54 -14.35 0.49 3.38
N GLY A 55 -14.73 1.42 2.49
CA GLY A 55 -14.71 2.87 2.74
C GLY A 55 -13.49 3.60 2.19
N PHE A 56 -12.57 2.89 1.53
CA PHE A 56 -11.36 3.46 0.92
C PHE A 56 -11.57 3.73 -0.56
N ASN A 57 -12.23 4.84 -0.89
CA ASN A 57 -12.40 5.25 -2.28
C ASN A 57 -11.09 5.80 -2.86
N ALA A 58 -10.92 5.73 -4.18
CA ALA A 58 -9.81 6.41 -4.86
C ALA A 58 -10.00 7.93 -4.76
N ARG A 59 -9.15 8.60 -3.98
CA ARG A 59 -9.26 10.04 -3.69
C ARG A 59 -8.04 10.79 -4.20
N PRO A 60 -8.21 12.00 -4.77
CA PRO A 60 -7.10 12.83 -5.22
C PRO A 60 -6.41 13.53 -4.03
N GLY A 61 -5.25 14.11 -4.30
CA GLY A 61 -4.47 14.88 -3.33
C GLY A 61 -3.43 14.04 -2.59
N HIS A 62 -3.08 12.87 -3.12
CA HIS A 62 -1.95 12.07 -2.65
C HIS A 62 -0.89 12.00 -3.75
N THR A 63 0.35 11.69 -3.37
CA THR A 63 1.41 11.42 -4.35
C THR A 63 1.07 10.20 -5.21
N ALA A 64 1.58 10.16 -6.44
CA ALA A 64 1.38 9.04 -7.36
C ALA A 64 2.67 8.72 -8.11
N ALA A 65 2.53 7.91 -9.18
CA ALA A 65 3.65 7.41 -9.98
C ALA A 65 4.57 6.49 -9.19
N TYR A 66 4.02 5.62 -8.33
CA TYR A 66 4.80 4.57 -7.68
C TYR A 66 4.74 3.25 -8.45
N LYS A 67 5.73 2.40 -8.18
CA LYS A 67 5.75 0.99 -8.60
C LYS A 67 6.03 0.07 -7.41
N GLY A 68 5.51 -1.14 -7.52
CA GLY A 68 5.84 -2.27 -6.67
C GLY A 68 6.63 -3.30 -7.46
N LYS A 69 7.46 -4.09 -6.78
CA LYS A 69 8.23 -5.16 -7.40
C LYS A 69 7.87 -6.49 -6.75
N MET A 70 7.48 -7.46 -7.57
CA MET A 70 7.25 -8.85 -7.17
C MET A 70 8.01 -9.73 -8.16
N ASP A 71 8.85 -10.64 -7.68
CA ASP A 71 9.64 -11.55 -8.52
C ASP A 71 10.43 -10.83 -9.63
N ASN A 72 11.08 -9.72 -9.28
CA ASN A 72 11.80 -8.83 -10.20
C ASN A 72 10.96 -8.16 -11.31
N GLN A 73 9.64 -8.33 -11.30
CA GLN A 73 8.71 -7.66 -12.22
C GLN A 73 8.14 -6.40 -11.57
N ASP A 74 8.11 -5.32 -12.35
CA ASP A 74 7.52 -4.03 -12.00
C ASP A 74 6.00 -4.04 -12.20
N PHE A 75 5.27 -3.51 -11.22
CA PHE A 75 3.84 -3.30 -11.29
C PHE A 75 3.49 -1.84 -11.00
N THR A 76 2.67 -1.24 -11.86
CA THR A 76 2.18 0.12 -11.67
C THR A 76 1.18 0.17 -10.51
N GLN A 77 1.06 1.34 -9.91
CA GLN A 77 0.15 1.56 -8.81
C GLN A 77 -1.34 1.41 -9.25
N LEU A 78 -2.17 1.00 -8.29
CA LEU A 78 -3.62 1.16 -8.26
C LEU A 78 -3.98 1.93 -6.97
N PRO A 79 -4.80 3.00 -7.01
CA PRO A 79 -5.48 3.58 -8.17
C PRO A 79 -4.54 4.22 -9.19
N ASP A 80 -4.93 4.25 -10.47
CA ASP A 80 -4.06 4.63 -11.59
C ASP A 80 -3.24 5.91 -11.40
N THR A 81 -1.98 5.86 -11.86
CA THR A 81 -0.91 6.85 -11.64
C THR A 81 -1.20 8.23 -12.22
N SER A 82 -2.11 8.36 -13.19
CA SER A 82 -2.39 9.61 -13.91
C SER A 82 -3.10 10.68 -13.07
N SER A 83 -3.43 10.40 -11.80
CA SER A 83 -4.42 11.20 -11.08
C SER A 83 -4.06 11.63 -9.65
N ASN A 84 -2.82 11.43 -9.18
CA ASN A 84 -2.42 11.80 -7.82
C ASN A 84 -3.39 11.24 -6.76
N LYS A 85 -3.69 9.94 -6.90
CA LYS A 85 -4.67 9.23 -6.08
C LYS A 85 -4.05 8.11 -5.25
N ALA A 86 -4.71 7.86 -4.13
CA ALA A 86 -4.58 6.66 -3.31
C ALA A 86 -5.98 6.20 -2.90
N PHE A 87 -6.12 4.93 -2.51
CA PHE A 87 -7.33 4.50 -1.80
C PHE A 87 -7.29 5.12 -0.40
N SER A 88 -8.28 5.92 -0.01
CA SER A 88 -8.24 6.63 1.27
C SER A 88 -9.61 6.71 1.94
N ASN A 89 -9.62 6.58 3.28
CA ASN A 89 -10.83 6.69 4.09
C ASN A 89 -11.31 8.14 4.24
N TYR A 90 -10.46 9.13 4.00
CA TYR A 90 -10.82 10.54 4.19
C TYR A 90 -10.03 11.50 3.28
N LEU A 91 -10.23 12.81 3.43
CA LEU A 91 -9.53 13.81 2.63
C LEU A 91 -8.12 14.04 3.18
N TRP A 92 -7.14 14.20 2.27
CA TRP A 92 -5.72 14.44 2.60
C TRP A 92 -5.48 15.66 3.50
N THR A 93 -6.38 16.64 3.50
CA THR A 93 -6.31 17.84 4.34
C THR A 93 -6.52 17.57 5.83
N PHE A 94 -6.93 16.35 6.20
CA PHE A 94 -7.17 15.90 7.57
C PHE A 94 -6.34 14.62 7.86
N THR A 95 -6.49 14.07 9.05
CA THR A 95 -5.96 12.73 9.33
C THR A 95 -6.69 11.70 8.47
N ASN A 96 -5.92 10.90 7.73
CA ASN A 96 -6.47 9.86 6.86
C ASN A 96 -5.52 8.66 6.78
N ASP A 97 -6.11 7.49 6.53
CA ASP A 97 -5.39 6.29 6.14
C ASP A 97 -5.53 6.11 4.64
N HIS A 98 -4.41 5.95 3.96
CA HIS A 98 -4.39 5.73 2.54
C HIS A 98 -3.47 4.57 2.14
N ALA A 99 -3.75 3.96 1.00
CA ALA A 99 -2.94 2.90 0.45
C ALA A 99 -2.84 2.94 -1.07
N ARG A 100 -1.74 2.39 -1.56
CA ARG A 100 -1.51 2.08 -2.98
C ARG A 100 -1.25 0.60 -3.11
N LEU A 101 -1.84 -0.02 -4.12
CA LEU A 101 -1.64 -1.43 -4.46
C LEU A 101 -0.80 -1.55 -5.72
N PHE A 102 -0.05 -2.65 -5.83
CA PHE A 102 0.79 -2.97 -6.98
C PHE A 102 0.53 -4.41 -7.39
N GLY A 103 0.20 -4.61 -8.65
CA GLY A 103 -0.24 -5.90 -9.20
C GLY A 103 -1.17 -5.69 -10.39
N PRO A 104 -1.90 -6.74 -10.79
CA PRO A 104 -1.88 -8.09 -10.22
C PRO A 104 -0.70 -8.93 -10.76
N TYR A 105 -0.02 -9.70 -9.90
CA TYR A 105 0.96 -10.71 -10.31
C TYR A 105 0.30 -12.09 -10.33
N LEU A 106 0.31 -12.77 -11.48
CA LEU A 106 -0.26 -14.10 -11.63
C LEU A 106 0.78 -15.17 -11.27
N LYS A 107 0.45 -16.03 -10.30
CA LYS A 107 1.23 -17.20 -9.95
C LYS A 107 0.32 -18.36 -9.58
N ASP A 108 0.56 -19.53 -10.18
CA ASP A 108 -0.21 -20.76 -9.93
C ASP A 108 -1.73 -20.59 -10.07
N GLY A 109 -2.16 -19.75 -11.03
CA GLY A 109 -3.58 -19.45 -11.26
C GLY A 109 -4.21 -18.48 -10.25
N ILE A 110 -3.41 -17.88 -9.35
CA ILE A 110 -3.86 -16.95 -8.32
C ILE A 110 -3.23 -15.58 -8.56
N TYR A 111 -4.01 -14.52 -8.39
CA TYR A 111 -3.52 -13.16 -8.49
C TYR A 111 -3.06 -12.64 -7.13
N PHE A 112 -1.87 -12.06 -7.09
CA PHE A 112 -1.27 -11.46 -5.91
C PHE A 112 -1.09 -9.96 -6.09
N TRP A 113 -1.30 -9.23 -5.01
CA TRP A 113 -1.05 -7.81 -4.90
C TRP A 113 -0.21 -7.54 -3.67
N ILE A 114 0.68 -6.56 -3.77
CA ILE A 114 1.34 -5.95 -2.62
C ILE A 114 0.84 -4.53 -2.44
N GLY A 115 0.84 -4.03 -1.21
CA GLY A 115 0.40 -2.66 -0.94
C GLY A 115 1.22 -1.97 0.13
N ALA A 116 1.25 -0.64 0.02
CA ALA A 116 1.80 0.25 1.03
C ALA A 116 0.65 1.08 1.60
N ALA A 117 0.36 0.90 2.88
CA ALA A 117 -0.65 1.63 3.64
C ALA A 117 0.02 2.54 4.68
N SER A 118 -0.48 3.75 4.81
CA SER A 118 0.09 4.78 5.68
C SER A 118 -0.96 5.73 6.21
N ARG A 119 -0.75 6.21 7.44
CA ARG A 119 -1.53 7.27 8.07
C ARG A 119 -0.75 8.56 8.00
N GLU A 120 -1.42 9.59 7.51
CA GLU A 120 -0.88 10.93 7.42
C GLU A 120 -1.84 11.95 8.03
N ARG A 121 -1.37 13.19 8.21
CA ARG A 121 -2.17 14.30 8.70
C ARG A 121 -1.84 15.63 8.00
N GLY A 122 -2.90 16.32 7.60
CA GLY A 122 -2.84 17.74 7.23
C GLY A 122 -2.20 18.02 5.87
N LEU A 123 -2.12 19.31 5.53
CA LEU A 123 -1.74 19.77 4.18
C LEU A 123 -0.29 19.43 3.79
N SER A 124 0.57 19.12 4.75
CA SER A 124 1.98 18.79 4.50
C SER A 124 2.22 17.28 4.39
N HIS A 125 1.17 16.45 4.40
CA HIS A 125 1.30 14.99 4.47
C HIS A 125 2.19 14.57 5.66
N GLU A 126 1.93 15.09 6.86
CA GLU A 126 2.72 14.73 8.04
C GLU A 126 2.59 13.22 8.31
N TYR A 127 3.71 12.51 8.39
CA TYR A 127 3.71 11.09 8.76
C TYR A 127 3.15 10.90 10.17
N VAL A 128 2.28 9.91 10.35
CA VAL A 128 1.76 9.51 11.66
C VAL A 128 2.15 8.08 12.01
N THR A 129 1.84 7.11 11.15
CA THR A 129 2.06 5.67 11.42
C THR A 129 1.85 4.82 10.17
N PHE A 130 2.66 3.80 9.98
CA PHE A 130 2.38 2.72 9.03
C PHE A 130 1.56 1.61 9.69
N LYS A 131 1.86 1.28 10.95
CA LYS A 131 1.24 0.12 11.60
C LYS A 131 -0.25 0.29 11.88
N ALA A 132 -0.69 1.48 12.31
CA ALA A 132 -2.11 1.70 12.54
C ALA A 132 -2.90 1.79 11.23
N ALA A 133 -2.26 2.25 10.14
CA ALA A 133 -2.87 2.25 8.82
C ALA A 133 -3.05 0.83 8.28
N GLU A 134 -2.02 -0.03 8.35
CA GLU A 134 -2.13 -1.46 8.03
C GLU A 134 -3.33 -2.09 8.73
N LYS A 135 -3.43 -1.86 10.05
CA LYS A 135 -4.51 -2.38 10.88
C LYS A 135 -5.90 -1.84 10.48
N GLU A 136 -6.00 -0.55 10.14
CA GLU A 136 -7.27 0.02 9.67
C GLU A 136 -7.72 -0.65 8.35
N PHE A 137 -6.81 -0.82 7.39
CA PHE A 137 -7.10 -1.51 6.14
C PHE A 137 -7.51 -2.96 6.38
N GLU A 138 -6.76 -3.70 7.20
CA GLU A 138 -7.10 -5.07 7.62
C GLU A 138 -8.51 -5.14 8.22
N ASP A 139 -8.78 -4.36 9.27
CA ASP A 139 -10.03 -4.43 10.02
C ASP A 139 -11.23 -4.10 9.13
N LYS A 140 -11.13 -3.05 8.31
CA LYS A 140 -12.22 -2.60 7.44
C LYS A 140 -12.48 -3.56 6.27
N LEU A 141 -11.42 -4.05 5.63
CA LEU A 141 -11.56 -5.03 4.54
C LEU A 141 -12.20 -6.32 5.06
N VAL A 142 -11.74 -6.83 6.20
CA VAL A 142 -12.28 -8.05 6.81
C VAL A 142 -13.74 -7.85 7.23
N LYS A 143 -14.06 -6.72 7.87
CA LYS A 143 -15.39 -6.45 8.40
C LYS A 143 -16.43 -6.17 7.31
N PHE A 144 -16.06 -5.51 6.22
CA PHE A 144 -17.03 -4.94 5.29
C PHE A 144 -16.89 -5.42 3.83
N ALA A 145 -15.74 -5.95 3.42
CA ALA A 145 -15.46 -6.19 2.00
C ALA A 145 -15.35 -7.67 1.59
N ALA A 146 -15.85 -8.59 2.41
CA ALA A 146 -15.68 -10.05 2.21
C ALA A 146 -14.21 -10.44 1.99
N VAL A 147 -13.35 -9.95 2.89
CA VAL A 147 -11.94 -10.32 2.92
C VAL A 147 -11.69 -11.17 4.16
N LYS A 148 -10.77 -12.13 4.06
CA LYS A 148 -10.32 -12.96 5.17
C LYS A 148 -8.86 -12.69 5.45
N ARG A 149 -8.52 -12.50 6.73
CA ARG A 149 -7.14 -12.55 7.20
C ARG A 149 -6.58 -13.97 7.11
N LEU A 150 -5.41 -14.12 6.50
CA LEU A 150 -4.65 -15.38 6.45
C LEU A 150 -3.49 -15.43 7.44
N GLY A 151 -2.98 -14.28 7.87
CA GLY A 151 -1.84 -14.20 8.78
C GLY A 151 -0.98 -12.98 8.46
N CYS A 152 0.30 -13.08 8.80
CA CYS A 152 1.32 -12.10 8.42
C CYS A 152 2.47 -12.82 7.72
N TYR A 153 3.13 -12.13 6.80
CA TYR A 153 4.33 -12.62 6.13
C TYR A 153 5.50 -11.68 6.39
N ASN A 154 6.63 -12.23 6.82
CA ASN A 154 7.83 -11.44 7.05
C ASN A 154 8.48 -11.06 5.71
N LEU A 155 8.45 -9.79 5.36
CA LEU A 155 9.09 -9.26 4.15
C LEU A 155 10.52 -8.78 4.41
N HIS A 156 10.98 -8.83 5.67
CA HIS A 156 12.29 -8.33 6.09
C HIS A 156 12.55 -6.88 5.63
N ASN A 157 11.49 -6.08 5.54
CA ASN A 157 11.52 -4.71 5.01
C ASN A 157 11.44 -3.66 6.13
N THR A 158 11.86 -4.02 7.34
CA THR A 158 12.20 -3.07 8.41
C THR A 158 13.55 -2.43 8.16
N GLN A 159 13.64 -1.12 8.35
CA GLN A 159 14.89 -0.39 8.37
C GLN A 159 14.95 0.53 9.58
N ASN A 160 16.09 0.53 10.28
CA ASN A 160 16.38 1.48 11.34
C ASN A 160 17.90 1.57 11.54
N ASN A 161 18.59 2.21 10.59
CA ASN A 161 20.02 2.46 10.65
C ASN A 161 20.28 3.93 11.06
N GLU A 162 21.52 4.43 10.95
CA GLU A 162 21.85 5.80 11.33
C GLU A 162 21.17 6.86 10.45
N THR A 163 20.93 6.56 9.17
CA THR A 163 20.47 7.51 8.15
C THR A 163 19.01 7.35 7.77
N ASP A 164 18.42 6.18 8.02
CA ASP A 164 17.19 5.71 7.40
C ASP A 164 16.32 4.89 8.35
N THR A 165 15.01 4.99 8.15
CA THR A 165 14.01 4.27 8.94
C THR A 165 12.75 3.95 8.15
N THR A 166 12.06 2.87 8.52
CA THR A 166 10.67 2.58 8.12
C THR A 166 9.67 2.92 9.22
N GLY A 167 10.02 3.86 10.11
CA GLY A 167 9.11 4.35 11.15
C GLY A 167 8.72 3.25 12.14
N ASP A 168 7.42 3.09 12.35
CA ASP A 168 6.84 2.09 13.27
C ASP A 168 6.51 0.74 12.59
N HIS A 169 6.91 0.56 11.33
CA HIS A 169 6.73 -0.70 10.61
C HIS A 169 7.55 -1.83 11.23
N ASP A 170 6.98 -3.03 11.34
CA ASP A 170 7.56 -4.19 12.02
C ASP A 170 8.15 -5.24 11.07
N GLY A 171 8.15 -4.97 9.76
CA GLY A 171 8.80 -5.82 8.75
C GLY A 171 7.85 -6.87 8.17
N PHE A 172 6.62 -6.93 8.68
CA PHE A 172 5.59 -7.84 8.23
C PHE A 172 4.60 -7.13 7.32
N ALA A 173 4.02 -7.88 6.38
CA ALA A 173 2.79 -7.50 5.74
C ALA A 173 1.66 -8.41 6.22
N VAL A 174 0.49 -7.83 6.52
CA VAL A 174 -0.73 -8.61 6.72
C VAL A 174 -1.13 -9.27 5.40
N VAL A 175 -1.48 -10.55 5.46
CA VAL A 175 -1.94 -11.34 4.30
C VAL A 175 -3.45 -11.45 4.34
N LEU A 176 -4.09 -10.96 3.28
CA LEU A 176 -5.53 -10.87 3.12
C LEU A 176 -5.97 -11.67 1.88
N GLN A 177 -7.10 -12.37 1.96
CA GLN A 177 -7.67 -13.11 0.83
C GLN A 177 -9.07 -12.58 0.52
N ILE A 178 -9.36 -12.29 -0.75
CA ILE A 178 -10.71 -11.93 -1.19
C ILE A 178 -11.58 -13.18 -1.29
N ARG A 179 -12.84 -13.07 -0.85
CA ARG A 179 -13.87 -14.11 -0.87
C ARG A 179 -15.12 -13.70 -1.63
#